data_AF-A0A954D2G4-F1
#
_entry.id   AF-A0A954D2G4-F1
#
_cell.length_a   1.000
_cell.length_b   1.000
_cell.length_c   1.000
_cell.angle_alpha   90.00
_cell.angle_beta   90.00
_cell.angle_gamma   90.00
#
_symmetry.space_group_name_H-M   'P 1'
#
loop_
_entity.id
_entity.type
_entity.pdbx_description
1 polymer ?
#
loop_
_entity_poly.entity_id
_entity_poly.type
_entity_poly.pdbx_seq_one_letter_code
_entity_poly.pdbx_strand_id
1 'polypeptide(L)'
;MRGAWLLVSVGCTLSFGCASMTTETIAEPDPAPIVSRESVAANGELIVFRRGTDSAVARTFEERDLPRIREVAREERVELREFTIDDRAPAEIGITPLLVFQDHRGRAIYQGRLSTPDRLRNFVRTSRATVQGDEPFVRDGVFVRREGRSTVAAAIKVTELSGAVPEGYDPEKFRAESRRFLATGFAELKAVDRVALSRSDRSFYLDFHPYRSEDGTFYLSGALFSQFDCHRPVFEAFDPPERSSWEDRADAWRAMGQRLEAGLLSTLASARTGDGFDAVPGRIAIASWTSLGLELPPPPVQSEPNPATAELATSWTLATPAESEPPRLLFHFAPPVDHYAGEARRMTASLVFDEARRYASLRGTVSVDVASVTMGDPYLDASLQAVDVLDGATHPESTFVIERAHGETESLTFGTGLPVRLEGQFTMKGRTIPLTALATFEPWIAENGEVQLVAEGGFELRLEKPFGISGPDGPSPAKDTLRFRFRFRFVPDRESD
;
A
#
# COMPACT_ATOMS: atom_id res chain seq x y z
N MET A 1 -3.71 39.19 21.26
CA MET A 1 -4.32 39.06 19.91
C MET A 1 -4.30 37.59 19.57
N ARG A 2 -5.47 36.96 19.37
CA ARG A 2 -5.58 35.52 19.07
C ARG A 2 -5.28 35.33 17.57
N GLY A 3 -4.18 34.66 17.26
CA GLY A 3 -3.73 34.40 15.89
C GLY A 3 -4.60 33.35 15.22
N ALA A 4 -5.14 33.69 14.05
CA ALA A 4 -5.82 32.78 13.15
C ALA A 4 -4.78 31.91 12.43
N TRP A 5 -4.89 30.60 12.59
CA TRP A 5 -4.12 29.63 11.82
C TRP A 5 -4.75 29.52 10.43
N LEU A 6 -4.04 30.03 9.41
CA LEU A 6 -4.40 29.85 8.01
C LEU A 6 -3.84 28.49 7.56
N LEU A 7 -4.70 27.48 7.42
CA LEU A 7 -4.37 26.26 6.69
C LEU A 7 -4.33 26.61 5.19
N VAL A 8 -3.14 26.83 4.65
CA VAL A 8 -2.93 26.92 3.20
C VAL A 8 -2.88 25.50 2.65
N SER A 9 -3.96 25.07 2.01
CA SER A 9 -3.95 23.91 1.12
C SER A 9 -3.08 24.25 -0.09
N VAL A 10 -1.89 23.68 -0.17
CA VAL A 10 -1.00 23.81 -1.33
C VAL A 10 -1.46 22.82 -2.38
N GLY A 11 -2.34 23.27 -3.28
CA GLY A 11 -2.63 22.57 -4.53
C GLY A 11 -1.39 22.60 -5.42
N CYS A 12 -0.83 21.43 -5.70
CA CYS A 12 0.34 21.28 -6.56
C CYS A 12 -0.14 21.13 -8.01
N THR A 13 -0.13 22.21 -8.80
CA THR A 13 -0.41 22.16 -10.24
C THR A 13 0.88 21.89 -11.02
N LEU A 14 1.02 20.67 -11.55
CA LEU A 14 2.02 20.32 -12.57
C LEU A 14 1.40 20.54 -13.95
N SER A 15 1.94 21.47 -14.73
CA SER A 15 1.53 21.70 -16.13
C SER A 15 2.16 20.65 -17.05
N PHE A 16 1.35 19.85 -17.74
CA PHE A 16 1.78 18.96 -18.82
C PHE A 16 1.14 19.36 -20.16
N GLY A 17 1.96 19.43 -21.20
CA GLY A 17 1.54 19.72 -22.57
C GLY A 17 0.75 18.59 -23.21
N CYS A 18 -0.24 18.95 -24.04
CA CYS A 18 -1.09 18.02 -24.79
C CYS A 18 -0.27 17.14 -25.75
N ALA A 19 -0.25 15.83 -25.50
CA ALA A 19 0.14 14.81 -26.46
C ALA A 19 -1.10 14.05 -26.95
N SER A 20 -1.13 13.77 -28.25
CA SER A 20 -2.20 13.08 -28.98
C SER A 20 -2.52 11.68 -28.43
N MET A 21 -3.80 11.35 -28.32
CA MET A 21 -4.30 10.07 -27.81
C MET A 21 -4.00 8.92 -28.78
N THR A 22 -3.07 8.05 -28.42
CA THR A 22 -3.01 6.65 -28.89
C THR A 22 -3.67 5.76 -27.82
N THR A 23 -4.48 4.80 -28.27
CA THR A 23 -4.99 3.70 -27.45
C THR A 23 -3.81 2.79 -27.10
N GLU A 24 -3.18 3.03 -25.95
CA GLU A 24 -2.23 2.07 -25.39
C GLU A 24 -2.98 0.79 -25.01
N THR A 25 -2.64 -0.30 -25.70
CA THR A 25 -3.06 -1.64 -25.32
C THR A 25 -2.36 -1.99 -24.00
N ILE A 26 -3.12 -2.04 -22.91
CA ILE A 26 -2.64 -2.53 -21.61
C ILE A 26 -2.28 -4.01 -21.84
N ALA A 27 -1.06 -4.41 -21.45
CA ALA A 27 -0.64 -5.80 -21.52
C ALA A 27 -1.65 -6.68 -20.76
N GLU A 28 -2.00 -7.84 -21.33
CA GLU A 28 -2.89 -8.77 -20.64
C GLU A 28 -2.25 -9.16 -19.31
N PRO A 29 -2.99 -9.05 -18.18
CA PRO A 29 -2.44 -9.41 -16.88
C PRO A 29 -2.05 -10.88 -16.90
N ASP A 30 -0.85 -11.18 -16.41
CA ASP A 30 -0.39 -12.56 -16.27
C ASP A 30 -1.38 -13.30 -15.37
N PRO A 31 -2.06 -14.37 -15.85
CA PRO A 31 -3.03 -15.09 -15.05
C PRO A 31 -2.31 -15.65 -13.83
N ALA A 32 -2.63 -15.10 -12.65
CA ALA A 32 -2.07 -15.62 -11.41
C ALA A 32 -2.39 -17.12 -11.32
N PRO A 33 -1.45 -17.96 -10.85
CA PRO A 33 -1.71 -19.37 -10.66
C PRO A 33 -2.94 -19.56 -9.77
N ILE A 34 -3.89 -20.35 -10.25
CA ILE A 34 -5.17 -20.65 -9.59
C ILE A 34 -4.87 -21.41 -8.29
N VAL A 35 -5.18 -20.80 -7.14
CA VAL A 35 -4.96 -21.43 -5.82
C VAL A 35 -6.30 -21.89 -5.28
N SER A 36 -6.54 -23.20 -5.34
CA SER A 36 -7.73 -23.83 -4.75
C SER A 36 -7.47 -24.30 -3.31
N ARG A 37 -8.52 -24.13 -2.49
CA ARG A 37 -8.79 -24.73 -1.17
C ARG A 37 -7.74 -24.51 -0.07
N GLU A 38 -8.02 -23.61 0.88
CA GLU A 38 -7.25 -23.49 2.12
C GLU A 38 -7.94 -24.22 3.28
N SER A 39 -7.28 -25.27 3.80
CA SER A 39 -7.53 -25.77 5.16
C SER A 39 -6.97 -24.76 6.17
N VAL A 40 -7.38 -24.83 7.45
CA VAL A 40 -6.89 -23.95 8.53
C VAL A 40 -5.35 -23.93 8.65
N ALA A 41 -4.64 -24.95 8.13
CA ALA A 41 -3.17 -24.99 8.05
C ALA A 41 -2.55 -24.14 6.92
N ALA A 42 -3.37 -23.56 6.03
CA ALA A 42 -2.92 -22.75 4.90
C ALA A 42 -2.97 -21.23 5.16
N ASN A 43 -3.37 -20.82 6.37
CA ASN A 43 -3.57 -19.44 6.77
C ASN A 43 -2.29 -18.56 6.77
N GLY A 44 -1.12 -19.14 6.53
CA GLY A 44 0.19 -18.50 6.60
C GLY A 44 0.68 -18.30 8.05
N GLU A 45 1.91 -17.81 8.16
CA GLU A 45 2.54 -17.45 9.42
C GLU A 45 2.99 -15.98 9.41
N LEU A 46 2.87 -15.33 10.56
CA LEU A 46 3.40 -14.01 10.84
C LEU A 46 4.67 -14.16 11.68
N ILE A 47 5.80 -13.77 11.10
CA ILE A 47 7.12 -13.83 11.74
C ILE A 47 7.48 -12.44 12.25
N VAL A 48 7.85 -12.35 13.53
CA VAL A 48 8.34 -11.14 14.18
C VAL A 48 9.84 -11.27 14.38
N PHE A 49 10.62 -10.46 13.66
CA PHE A 49 12.05 -10.31 13.89
C PHE A 49 12.29 -9.25 14.96
N ARG A 50 13.07 -9.60 15.99
CA ARG A 50 13.41 -8.71 17.11
C ARG A 50 14.86 -8.86 17.56
N ARG A 51 15.39 -7.89 18.30
CA ARG A 51 16.74 -7.93 18.87
C ARG A 51 16.81 -7.26 20.24
N GLY A 52 17.14 -8.03 21.27
CA GLY A 52 17.40 -7.53 22.62
C GLY A 52 16.31 -6.60 23.17
N THR A 53 16.60 -5.92 24.28
CA THR A 53 15.72 -4.89 24.87
C THR A 53 16.50 -3.64 25.28
N ASP A 54 17.66 -3.43 24.67
CA ASP A 54 18.61 -2.39 25.08
C ASP A 54 18.17 -1.00 24.60
N SER A 55 17.45 -0.92 23.49
CA SER A 55 16.93 0.33 22.94
C SER A 55 15.54 0.68 23.51
N ALA A 56 15.19 1.97 23.44
CA ALA A 56 13.83 2.42 23.79
C ALA A 56 12.77 1.85 22.83
N VAL A 57 13.15 1.63 21.57
CA VAL A 57 12.29 1.04 20.55
C VAL A 57 11.95 -0.40 20.89
N ALA A 58 12.96 -1.23 21.16
CA ALA A 58 12.78 -2.63 21.51
C ALA A 58 11.93 -2.82 22.78
N ARG A 59 12.19 -2.03 23.83
CA ARG A 59 11.36 -2.07 25.06
C ARG A 59 9.90 -1.72 24.79
N THR A 60 9.65 -0.62 24.08
CA THR A 60 8.27 -0.21 23.77
C THR A 60 7.57 -1.25 22.89
N PHE A 61 8.29 -1.84 21.93
CA PHE A 61 7.75 -2.90 21.10
C PHE A 61 7.28 -4.09 21.94
N GLU A 62 8.16 -4.60 22.83
CA GLU A 62 7.84 -5.74 23.71
C GLU A 62 6.66 -5.44 24.64
N GLU A 63 6.63 -4.23 25.24
CA GLU A 63 5.62 -3.84 26.22
C GLU A 63 4.26 -3.50 25.60
N ARG A 64 4.24 -2.86 24.44
CA ARG A 64 3.02 -2.27 23.85
C ARG A 64 2.57 -2.95 22.58
N ASP A 65 3.48 -3.16 21.63
CA ASP A 65 3.12 -3.50 20.25
C ASP A 65 3.02 -5.03 20.06
N LEU A 66 3.93 -5.81 20.64
CA LEU A 66 3.92 -7.28 20.55
C LEU A 66 2.65 -7.93 21.13
N PRO A 67 2.09 -7.50 22.28
CA PRO A 67 0.80 -8.01 22.75
C PRO A 67 -0.35 -7.81 21.75
N ARG A 68 -0.36 -6.67 21.06
CA ARG A 68 -1.37 -6.36 20.03
C ARG A 68 -1.15 -7.18 18.76
N ILE A 69 0.10 -7.41 18.38
CA ILE A 69 0.44 -8.30 17.26
C ILE A 69 -0.03 -9.73 17.54
N ARG A 70 0.16 -10.23 18.77
CA ARG A 70 -0.38 -11.54 19.20
C ARG A 70 -1.90 -11.61 19.10
N GLU A 71 -2.58 -10.52 19.46
CA GLU A 71 -4.04 -10.41 19.33
C GLU A 71 -4.48 -10.45 17.85
N VAL A 72 -3.87 -9.64 16.99
CA VAL A 72 -4.15 -9.65 15.54
C VAL A 72 -3.88 -11.02 14.93
N ALA A 73 -2.76 -11.66 15.30
CA ALA A 73 -2.43 -12.98 14.79
C ALA A 73 -3.50 -14.04 15.17
N ARG A 74 -4.00 -13.98 16.42
CA ARG A 74 -5.07 -14.85 16.91
C ARG A 74 -6.40 -14.58 16.19
N GLU A 75 -6.79 -13.31 16.05
CA GLU A 75 -8.03 -12.91 15.36
C GLU A 75 -8.03 -13.35 13.91
N GLU A 76 -6.91 -13.13 13.21
CA GLU A 76 -6.74 -13.53 11.83
C GLU A 76 -6.46 -15.03 11.67
N ARG A 77 -6.24 -15.77 12.76
CA ARG A 77 -5.91 -17.21 12.75
C ARG A 77 -4.63 -17.52 11.97
N VAL A 78 -3.60 -16.69 12.09
CA VAL A 78 -2.23 -16.98 11.61
C VAL A 78 -1.36 -17.49 12.75
N GLU A 79 -0.41 -18.39 12.44
CA GLU A 79 0.64 -18.73 13.41
C GLU A 79 1.53 -17.50 13.64
N LEU A 80 1.79 -17.16 14.91
CA LEU A 80 2.80 -16.14 15.24
C LEU A 80 4.11 -16.81 15.62
N ARG A 81 5.17 -16.48 14.90
CA ARG A 81 6.54 -16.89 15.23
C ARG A 81 7.37 -15.70 15.65
N GLU A 82 8.02 -15.80 16.80
CA GLU A 82 8.95 -14.79 17.28
C GLU A 82 10.38 -15.25 17.06
N PHE A 83 11.15 -14.50 16.28
CA PHE A 83 12.53 -14.79 15.94
C PHE A 83 13.46 -13.71 16.49
N THR A 84 14.32 -14.10 17.43
CA THR A 84 15.35 -13.21 17.99
C THR A 84 16.61 -13.27 17.12
N ILE A 85 17.07 -12.11 16.66
CA ILE A 85 18.32 -11.97 15.91
C ILE A 85 19.48 -11.86 16.89
N ASP A 86 20.22 -12.95 17.06
CA ASP A 86 21.43 -12.97 17.90
C ASP A 86 22.69 -12.75 17.05
N ASP A 87 22.96 -13.66 16.11
CA ASP A 87 24.17 -13.67 15.28
C ASP A 87 23.90 -13.82 13.78
N ARG A 88 22.67 -14.17 13.38
CA ARG A 88 22.28 -14.40 11.99
C ARG A 88 20.86 -13.93 11.66
N ALA A 89 20.65 -13.44 10.44
CA ALA A 89 19.35 -13.02 9.91
C ALA A 89 19.33 -13.04 8.37
N PRO A 90 18.14 -13.17 7.72
CA PRO A 90 18.02 -13.03 6.27
C PRO A 90 18.50 -11.67 5.77
N ALA A 91 18.93 -11.60 4.51
CA ALA A 91 19.52 -10.39 3.93
C ALA A 91 18.50 -9.23 3.87
N GLU A 92 17.22 -9.56 3.71
CA GLU A 92 16.10 -8.64 3.58
C GLU A 92 15.68 -8.04 4.94
N ILE A 93 16.18 -8.58 6.05
CA ILE A 93 15.88 -8.09 7.41
C ILE A 93 16.94 -7.06 7.80
N GLY A 94 16.69 -5.82 7.41
CA GLY A 94 17.58 -4.68 7.70
C GLY A 94 17.35 -4.00 9.06
N ILE A 95 16.19 -4.21 9.68
CA ILE A 95 15.75 -3.50 10.90
C ILE A 95 15.01 -4.44 11.87
N THR A 96 14.89 -4.03 13.14
CA THR A 96 14.05 -4.65 14.16
C THR A 96 13.33 -3.58 15.00
N PRO A 97 12.09 -3.81 15.47
CA PRO A 97 11.23 -4.92 15.10
C PRO A 97 10.81 -4.88 13.62
N LEU A 98 10.63 -6.04 13.00
CA LEU A 98 10.13 -6.17 11.63
C LEU A 98 9.19 -7.37 11.52
N LEU A 99 8.09 -7.20 10.80
CA LEU A 99 7.09 -8.25 10.60
C LEU A 99 7.14 -8.74 9.17
N VAL A 100 7.05 -10.06 9.02
CA VAL A 100 7.00 -10.75 7.73
C VAL A 100 5.82 -11.70 7.75
N PHE A 101 4.89 -11.54 6.82
CA PHE A 101 3.90 -12.58 6.54
C PHE A 101 4.50 -13.56 5.52
N GLN A 102 4.29 -14.85 5.70
CA GLN A 102 4.62 -15.83 4.67
C GLN A 102 3.58 -16.95 4.58
N ASP A 103 3.41 -17.47 3.37
CA ASP A 103 2.60 -18.63 3.06
C ASP A 103 3.26 -19.46 1.95
N HIS A 104 2.53 -20.41 1.37
CA HIS A 104 3.07 -21.28 0.32
C HIS A 104 3.39 -20.55 -0.99
N ARG A 105 2.87 -19.34 -1.20
CA ARG A 105 3.10 -18.53 -2.41
C ARG A 105 4.32 -17.62 -2.26
N GLY A 106 4.62 -17.16 -1.05
CA GLY A 106 5.78 -16.30 -0.83
C GLY A 106 5.79 -15.57 0.50
N ARG A 107 6.50 -14.43 0.51
CA ARG A 107 6.66 -13.57 1.69
C ARG A 107 6.23 -12.14 1.37
N ALA A 108 5.78 -11.43 2.39
CA ALA A 108 5.52 -10.00 2.36
C ALA A 108 6.13 -9.36 3.61
N ILE A 109 6.78 -8.21 3.46
CA ILE A 109 7.37 -7.45 4.58
C ILE A 109 6.44 -6.29 4.92
N TYR A 110 6.08 -6.17 6.19
CA TYR A 110 5.21 -5.11 6.67
C TYR A 110 5.91 -3.75 6.62
N GLN A 111 5.37 -2.83 5.81
CA GLN A 111 5.82 -1.44 5.70
C GLN A 111 4.77 -0.51 6.31
N GLY A 112 4.69 -0.49 7.65
CA GLY A 112 3.79 0.39 8.39
C GLY A 112 4.26 0.62 9.83
N ARG A 113 3.52 1.47 10.54
CA ARG A 113 3.69 1.66 11.99
C ARG A 113 3.12 0.46 12.73
N LEU A 114 3.86 -0.08 13.69
CA LEU A 114 3.42 -1.23 14.51
C LEU A 114 2.38 -0.83 15.56
N SER A 115 2.23 0.47 15.83
CA SER A 115 1.22 1.02 16.71
C SER A 115 -0.19 1.05 16.12
N THR A 116 -0.36 0.68 14.84
CA THR A 116 -1.63 0.73 14.11
C THR A 116 -2.15 -0.69 13.84
N PRO A 117 -2.85 -1.33 14.80
CA PRO A 117 -3.22 -2.75 14.70
C PRO A 117 -4.15 -3.05 13.53
N ASP A 118 -5.04 -2.13 13.16
CA ASP A 118 -5.93 -2.31 12.00
C ASP A 118 -5.16 -2.36 10.68
N ARG A 119 -4.05 -1.62 10.58
CA ARG A 119 -3.17 -1.61 9.40
C ARG A 119 -2.39 -2.91 9.31
N LEU A 120 -1.96 -3.44 10.46
CA LEU A 120 -1.37 -4.77 10.53
C LEU A 120 -2.38 -5.85 10.14
N ARG A 121 -3.62 -5.77 10.63
CA ARG A 121 -4.70 -6.68 10.25
C ARG A 121 -4.92 -6.66 8.74
N ASN A 122 -5.04 -5.47 8.15
CA ASN A 122 -5.14 -5.31 6.70
C ASN A 122 -3.93 -5.90 5.95
N PHE A 123 -2.70 -5.70 6.45
CA PHE A 123 -1.50 -6.29 5.87
C PHE A 123 -1.55 -7.83 5.85
N VAL A 124 -1.92 -8.47 6.96
CA VAL A 124 -2.06 -9.94 7.01
C VAL A 124 -3.14 -10.40 6.02
N ARG A 125 -4.29 -9.74 6.01
CA ARG A 125 -5.43 -10.07 5.13
C ARG A 125 -5.07 -9.93 3.65
N THR A 126 -4.38 -8.86 3.26
CA THR A 126 -3.97 -8.63 1.86
C THR A 126 -2.82 -9.52 1.41
N SER A 127 -1.86 -9.80 2.29
CA SER A 127 -0.72 -10.69 1.99
C SER A 127 -1.15 -12.14 1.78
N ARG A 128 -2.28 -12.56 2.37
CA ARG A 128 -2.96 -13.85 2.10
C ARG A 128 -3.60 -13.96 0.73
N ALA A 129 -3.48 -12.97 -0.14
CA ALA A 129 -4.11 -13.01 -1.44
C ALA A 129 -3.17 -12.58 -2.57
N THR A 130 -2.07 -11.90 -2.23
CA THR A 130 -1.06 -11.50 -3.20
C THR A 130 0.34 -11.57 -2.60
N VAL A 131 1.29 -12.01 -3.43
CA VAL A 131 2.72 -11.98 -3.08
C VAL A 131 3.24 -10.57 -3.34
N GLN A 132 4.03 -10.05 -2.41
CA GLN A 132 4.69 -8.76 -2.58
C GLN A 132 5.76 -8.86 -3.67
N GLY A 133 5.85 -7.84 -4.53
CA GLY A 133 6.88 -7.77 -5.57
C GLY A 133 8.28 -7.51 -4.98
N ASP A 134 9.31 -7.94 -5.69
CA ASP A 134 10.72 -7.79 -5.31
C ASP A 134 11.39 -6.56 -5.93
N GLU A 135 10.66 -5.79 -6.73
CA GLU A 135 11.18 -4.59 -7.38
C GLU A 135 11.66 -3.57 -6.34
N PRO A 136 12.87 -3.02 -6.49
CA PRO A 136 13.40 -2.06 -5.54
C PRO A 136 12.72 -0.70 -5.69
N PHE A 137 12.55 0.01 -4.57
CA PHE A 137 12.08 1.39 -4.61
C PHE A 137 13.23 2.35 -4.88
N VAL A 138 13.34 2.82 -6.12
CA VAL A 138 14.42 3.71 -6.55
C VAL A 138 14.06 5.17 -6.33
N ARG A 139 15.00 5.93 -5.75
CA ARG A 139 14.88 7.36 -5.50
C ARG A 139 16.08 8.10 -6.07
N ASP A 140 15.83 9.26 -6.68
CA ASP A 140 16.87 10.14 -7.22
C ASP A 140 17.00 11.42 -6.40
N GLY A 141 18.22 11.96 -6.30
CA GLY A 141 18.50 13.27 -5.69
C GLY A 141 18.08 13.39 -4.22
N VAL A 142 18.30 12.33 -3.44
CA VAL A 142 17.93 12.24 -2.02
C VAL A 142 19.14 12.27 -1.11
N PHE A 143 18.89 12.49 0.18
CA PHE A 143 19.91 12.36 1.21
C PHE A 143 19.77 11.01 1.88
N VAL A 144 20.89 10.34 2.15
CA VAL A 144 20.90 8.98 2.68
C VAL A 144 21.78 8.89 3.92
N ARG A 145 21.28 8.18 4.92
CA ARG A 145 22.04 7.65 6.05
C ARG A 145 21.99 6.13 5.96
N ARG A 146 23.15 5.48 6.02
CA ARG A 146 23.24 4.01 6.13
C ARG A 146 23.62 3.65 7.55
N GLU A 147 22.87 2.73 8.14
CA GLU A 147 23.13 2.23 9.48
C GLU A 147 22.94 0.72 9.48
N GLY A 148 24.01 -0.03 9.78
CA GLY A 148 23.99 -1.48 9.69
C GLY A 148 23.58 -1.95 8.28
N ARG A 149 22.49 -2.71 8.22
CA ARG A 149 21.88 -3.23 6.98
C ARG A 149 20.75 -2.35 6.42
N SER A 150 20.38 -1.26 7.10
CA SER A 150 19.27 -0.40 6.70
C SER A 150 19.76 0.91 6.09
N THR A 151 18.96 1.43 5.17
CA THR A 151 19.12 2.72 4.53
C THR A 151 17.93 3.60 4.91
N VAL A 152 18.23 4.79 5.42
CA VAL A 152 17.23 5.85 5.60
C VAL A 152 17.45 6.88 4.50
N ALA A 153 16.43 7.08 3.67
CA ALA A 153 16.40 8.12 2.64
C ALA A 153 15.53 9.29 3.09
N ALA A 154 16.00 10.51 2.83
CA ALA A 154 15.30 11.76 3.11
C ALA A 154 15.23 12.59 1.82
N ALA A 155 14.04 12.69 1.24
CA ALA A 155 13.78 13.60 0.13
C ALA A 155 13.65 15.04 0.64
N ILE A 156 14.10 16.01 -0.15
CA ILE A 156 13.98 17.43 0.20
C ILE A 156 12.92 18.07 -0.68
N LYS A 157 11.96 18.73 -0.03
CA LYS A 157 10.95 19.59 -0.65
C LYS A 157 11.16 21.01 -0.15
N VAL A 158 11.29 21.95 -1.08
CA VAL A 158 11.47 23.38 -0.78
C VAL A 158 10.35 24.11 -1.49
N THR A 159 9.49 24.80 -0.75
CA THR A 159 8.49 25.68 -1.36
C THR A 159 9.16 26.88 -1.98
N GLU A 160 8.44 27.60 -2.83
CA GLU A 160 8.95 28.86 -3.39
C GLU A 160 9.21 29.89 -2.27
N LEU A 161 10.16 30.79 -2.51
CA LEU A 161 10.40 31.92 -1.63
C LEU A 161 9.14 32.79 -1.53
N SER A 162 8.64 32.95 -0.31
CA SER A 162 7.50 33.81 -0.02
C SER A 162 7.93 35.15 0.59
N GLY A 163 7.02 36.14 0.60
CA GLY A 163 7.28 37.49 1.13
C GLY A 163 7.85 38.46 0.09
N ALA A 164 8.85 39.26 0.48
CA ALA A 164 9.51 40.23 -0.38
C ALA A 164 10.53 39.54 -1.30
N VAL A 165 10.04 38.98 -2.41
CA VAL A 165 10.88 38.28 -3.42
C VAL A 165 11.82 39.27 -4.12
N PRO A 166 13.15 39.05 -4.15
CA PRO A 166 14.09 39.94 -4.82
C PRO A 166 13.88 40.00 -6.34
N GLU A 167 14.26 41.12 -6.94
CA GLU A 167 14.32 41.25 -8.40
C GLU A 167 15.32 40.23 -8.99
N GLY A 168 14.94 39.57 -10.08
CA GLY A 168 15.74 38.53 -10.71
C GLY A 168 15.78 37.20 -9.95
N TYR A 169 14.85 36.96 -9.03
CA TYR A 169 14.69 35.66 -8.36
C TYR A 169 14.45 34.53 -9.37
N ASP A 170 15.28 33.48 -9.26
CA ASP A 170 15.17 32.25 -10.04
C ASP A 170 14.86 31.08 -9.08
N PRO A 171 13.67 30.47 -9.19
CA PRO A 171 13.26 29.39 -8.29
C PRO A 171 14.09 28.11 -8.44
N GLU A 172 14.62 27.82 -9.62
CA GLU A 172 15.44 26.62 -9.84
C GLU A 172 16.83 26.79 -9.22
N LYS A 173 17.47 27.93 -9.48
CA LYS A 173 18.75 28.28 -8.86
C LYS A 173 18.61 28.33 -7.34
N PHE A 174 17.56 28.94 -6.82
CA PHE A 174 17.30 29.01 -5.39
C PHE A 174 17.14 27.61 -4.76
N ARG A 175 16.39 26.70 -5.40
CA ARG A 175 16.26 25.30 -4.92
C ARG A 175 17.59 24.54 -4.96
N ALA A 176 18.39 24.71 -6.01
CA ALA A 176 19.71 24.09 -6.13
C ALA A 176 20.68 24.59 -5.04
N GLU A 177 20.72 25.91 -4.79
CA GLU A 177 21.52 26.51 -3.73
C GLU A 177 21.08 26.02 -2.34
N SER A 178 19.76 25.98 -2.09
CA SER A 178 19.18 25.52 -0.82
C SER A 178 19.59 24.08 -0.51
N ARG A 179 19.50 23.18 -1.49
CA ARG A 179 19.99 21.78 -1.36
C ARG A 179 21.47 21.71 -1.00
N ARG A 180 22.31 22.54 -1.62
CA ARG A 180 23.75 22.60 -1.31
C ARG A 180 24.00 23.10 0.12
N PHE A 181 23.28 24.13 0.57
CA PHE A 181 23.43 24.64 1.94
C PHE A 181 22.94 23.62 2.98
N LEU A 182 21.82 22.96 2.74
CA LEU A 182 21.33 21.87 3.59
C LEU A 182 22.34 20.74 3.72
N ALA A 183 22.96 20.33 2.60
CA ALA A 183 24.00 19.30 2.59
C ALA A 183 25.18 19.64 3.52
N THR A 184 25.52 20.91 3.68
CA THR A 184 26.58 21.36 4.60
C THR A 184 26.12 21.45 6.06
N GLY A 185 24.81 21.43 6.32
CA GLY A 185 24.24 21.35 7.66
C GLY A 185 24.20 19.91 8.19
N PHE A 186 23.96 18.93 7.33
CA PHE A 186 23.84 17.53 7.74
C PHE A 186 25.17 16.91 8.19
N ALA A 187 25.15 16.27 9.36
CA ALA A 187 26.25 15.51 9.92
C ALA A 187 26.32 14.09 9.34
N GLU A 188 25.20 13.37 9.29
CA GLU A 188 25.14 11.94 8.96
C GLU A 188 24.51 11.67 7.58
N LEU A 189 23.51 12.45 7.18
CA LEU A 189 22.86 12.38 5.88
C LEU A 189 23.81 12.85 4.77
N LYS A 190 23.96 12.04 3.72
CA LYS A 190 24.80 12.33 2.55
C LYS A 190 23.96 12.38 1.28
N ALA A 191 24.14 13.43 0.48
CA ALA A 191 23.51 13.52 -0.83
C ALA A 191 23.96 12.35 -1.71
N VAL A 192 23.01 11.71 -2.38
CA VAL A 192 23.26 10.67 -3.38
C VAL A 192 22.39 10.95 -4.60
N ASP A 193 22.96 10.74 -5.79
CA ASP A 193 22.21 10.95 -7.03
C ASP A 193 21.08 9.94 -7.19
N ARG A 194 21.32 8.70 -6.74
CA ARG A 194 20.36 7.59 -6.84
C ARG A 194 20.58 6.57 -5.73
N VAL A 195 19.49 6.02 -5.19
CA VAL A 195 19.50 4.93 -4.22
C VAL A 195 18.34 3.96 -4.49
N ALA A 196 18.62 2.67 -4.37
CA ALA A 196 17.59 1.62 -4.36
C ALA A 196 17.31 1.24 -2.90
N LEU A 197 16.03 1.32 -2.51
CA LEU A 197 15.55 1.00 -1.17
C LEU A 197 14.88 -0.37 -1.17
N SER A 198 15.25 -1.20 -0.19
CA SER A 198 14.60 -2.45 0.16
C SER A 198 13.34 -2.22 1.00
N ARG A 199 12.56 -3.27 1.24
CA ARG A 199 11.35 -3.20 2.08
C ARG A 199 11.64 -2.88 3.55
N SER A 200 12.84 -3.21 4.03
CA SER A 200 13.29 -2.88 5.39
C SER A 200 13.85 -1.46 5.54
N ASP A 201 14.00 -0.72 4.45
CA ASP A 201 14.49 0.65 4.48
C ASP A 201 13.38 1.63 4.87
N ARG A 202 13.76 2.89 5.15
CA ARG A 202 12.82 3.94 5.52
C ARG A 202 13.02 5.19 4.67
N SER A 203 11.93 5.77 4.23
CA SER A 203 11.88 7.06 3.54
C SER A 203 11.21 8.10 4.43
N PHE A 204 11.75 9.30 4.40
CA PHE A 204 11.20 10.51 4.99
C PHE A 204 11.23 11.64 3.95
N TYR A 205 10.48 12.70 4.21
CA TYR A 205 10.60 13.96 3.47
C TYR A 205 10.79 15.11 4.45
N LEU A 206 11.71 15.98 4.08
CA LEU A 206 12.04 17.22 4.75
C LEU A 206 11.39 18.34 3.94
N ASP A 207 10.35 18.96 4.49
CA ASP A 207 9.68 20.10 3.87
C ASP A 207 10.23 21.40 4.47
N PHE A 208 10.51 22.38 3.62
CA PHE A 208 11.13 23.64 3.99
C PHE A 208 10.36 24.82 3.41
N HIS A 209 10.12 25.82 4.26
CA HIS A 209 9.27 26.98 3.95
C HIS A 209 10.07 28.28 4.12
N PRO A 210 10.74 28.75 3.06
CA PRO A 210 11.49 29.99 3.07
C PRO A 210 10.58 31.22 2.95
N TYR A 211 10.88 32.24 3.76
CA TYR A 211 10.22 33.54 3.73
C TYR A 211 11.25 34.66 3.87
N ARG A 212 11.10 35.73 3.09
CA ARG A 212 11.92 36.95 3.19
C ARG A 212 11.03 38.13 3.56
N SER A 213 11.34 38.84 4.64
CA SER A 213 10.66 40.09 5.00
C SER A 213 11.18 41.27 4.18
N GLU A 214 10.45 42.38 4.23
CA GLU A 214 10.80 43.64 3.53
C GLU A 214 12.15 44.23 3.98
N ASP A 215 12.52 44.04 5.25
CA ASP A 215 13.80 44.48 5.80
C ASP A 215 15.01 43.61 5.38
N GLY A 216 14.77 42.58 4.55
CA GLY A 216 15.80 41.66 4.08
C GLY A 216 16.12 40.51 5.04
N THR A 217 15.42 40.39 6.17
CA THR A 217 15.55 39.20 7.02
C THR A 217 15.03 37.96 6.28
N PHE A 218 15.81 36.88 6.31
CA PHE A 218 15.41 35.57 5.84
C PHE A 218 14.97 34.69 7.02
N TYR A 219 13.81 34.07 6.88
CA TYR A 219 13.24 33.11 7.82
C TYR A 219 13.08 31.78 7.12
N LEU A 220 13.42 30.71 7.83
CA LEU A 220 13.27 29.36 7.35
C LEU A 220 12.58 28.51 8.40
N SER A 221 11.43 27.98 8.05
CA SER A 221 10.73 26.96 8.83
C SER A 221 10.87 25.60 8.15
N GLY A 222 10.69 24.52 8.91
CA GLY A 222 10.78 23.17 8.37
C GLY A 222 9.94 22.16 9.11
N ALA A 223 9.63 21.07 8.43
CA ALA A 223 8.91 19.94 8.97
C ALA A 223 9.47 18.63 8.41
N LEU A 224 9.46 17.59 9.24
CA LEU A 224 9.85 16.23 8.87
C LEU A 224 8.59 15.38 8.89
N PHE A 225 8.43 14.58 7.84
CA PHE A 225 7.32 13.67 7.71
C PHE A 225 7.80 12.26 7.33
N SER A 226 7.02 11.27 7.70
CA SER A 226 7.33 9.84 7.50
C SER A 226 6.58 9.29 6.30
N GLN A 227 7.18 8.36 5.55
CA GLN A 227 6.48 7.62 4.49
C GLN A 227 5.12 7.00 4.91
N PHE A 228 4.88 6.83 6.22
CA PHE A 228 3.62 6.29 6.73
C PHE A 228 2.52 7.34 6.94
N ASP A 229 2.84 8.64 6.97
CA ASP A 229 1.88 9.76 7.12
C ASP A 229 2.41 11.04 6.44
N CYS A 230 1.85 11.37 5.28
CA CYS A 230 2.22 12.54 4.46
C CYS A 230 1.47 13.82 4.73
N HIS A 231 0.63 13.82 5.73
CA HIS A 231 -0.14 15.00 6.09
C HIS A 231 0.22 15.54 7.46
N ARG A 232 0.65 14.67 8.39
CA ARG A 232 1.08 15.10 9.72
C ARG A 232 2.58 14.90 9.90
N PRO A 233 3.32 15.98 10.20
CA PRO A 233 4.75 15.85 10.45
C PRO A 233 5.01 15.08 11.75
N VAL A 234 6.09 14.31 11.75
CA VAL A 234 6.61 13.63 12.94
C VAL A 234 7.54 14.53 13.75
N PHE A 235 7.99 15.64 13.15
CA PHE A 235 8.75 16.70 13.81
C PHE A 235 8.55 18.03 13.08
N GLU A 236 8.46 19.13 13.83
CA GLU A 236 8.26 20.48 13.32
C GLU A 236 9.28 21.46 13.89
N ALA A 237 9.68 22.42 13.07
CA ALA A 237 10.60 23.51 13.39
C ALA A 237 10.04 24.85 12.86
N PHE A 238 8.80 25.17 13.25
CA PHE A 238 8.13 26.41 12.84
C PHE A 238 8.36 27.58 13.80
N ASP A 239 8.47 27.31 15.10
CA ASP A 239 8.58 28.37 16.13
C ASP A 239 9.65 28.02 17.19
N PRO A 240 10.73 28.81 17.33
CA PRO A 240 11.13 29.86 16.39
C PRO A 240 11.63 29.24 15.06
N PRO A 241 11.45 29.94 13.92
CA PRO A 241 12.12 29.59 12.67
C PRO A 241 13.62 29.92 12.75
N GLU A 242 14.42 29.32 11.88
CA GLU A 242 15.80 29.75 11.71
C GLU A 242 15.84 31.11 11.00
N ARG A 243 16.74 31.99 11.41
CA ARG A 243 16.79 33.40 10.96
C ARG A 243 18.20 33.80 10.55
N SER A 244 18.31 34.56 9.46
CA SER A 244 19.55 35.20 9.03
C SER A 244 19.24 36.48 8.21
N SER A 245 20.27 37.17 7.72
CA SER A 245 20.10 38.10 6.60
C SER A 245 19.83 37.31 5.30
N TRP A 246 19.32 37.97 4.26
CA TRP A 246 19.15 37.36 2.94
C TRP A 246 20.49 36.99 2.29
N GLU A 247 21.50 37.82 2.52
CA GLU A 247 22.86 37.63 2.04
C GLU A 247 23.50 36.40 2.71
N ASP A 248 23.25 36.19 4.00
CA ASP A 248 23.77 35.09 4.82
C ASP A 248 22.78 33.92 4.96
N ARG A 249 21.78 33.82 4.07
CA ARG A 249 20.72 32.76 4.11
C ARG A 249 21.26 31.33 4.19
N ALA A 250 22.49 31.10 3.73
CA ALA A 250 23.16 29.82 3.86
C ALA A 250 23.29 29.34 5.32
N ASP A 251 23.40 30.26 6.28
CA ASP A 251 23.51 29.95 7.71
C ASP A 251 22.18 29.41 8.25
N ALA A 252 21.06 30.05 7.91
CA ALA A 252 19.72 29.56 8.28
C ALA A 252 19.43 28.18 7.68
N TRP A 253 19.81 27.96 6.41
CA TRP A 253 19.69 26.64 5.77
C TRP A 253 20.55 25.57 6.47
N ARG A 254 21.80 25.88 6.83
CA ARG A 254 22.67 24.95 7.56
C ARG A 254 22.10 24.59 8.93
N ALA A 255 21.67 25.59 9.69
CA ALA A 255 21.06 25.41 11.01
C ALA A 255 19.77 24.58 10.93
N MET A 256 18.89 24.86 9.95
CA MET A 256 17.67 24.07 9.78
C MET A 256 17.96 22.63 9.35
N GLY A 257 18.97 22.41 8.50
CA GLY A 257 19.43 21.08 8.14
C GLY A 257 19.85 20.26 9.37
N GLN A 258 20.67 20.85 10.26
CA GLN A 258 21.07 20.23 11.53
C GLN A 258 19.85 19.91 12.40
N ARG A 259 18.92 20.86 12.52
CA ARG A 259 17.72 20.71 13.36
C ARG A 259 16.79 19.61 12.87
N LEU A 260 16.52 19.54 11.57
CA LEU A 260 15.67 18.48 11.00
C LEU A 260 16.36 17.11 11.00
N GLU A 261 17.67 17.03 10.80
CA GLU A 261 18.40 15.76 10.95
C GLU A 261 18.38 15.26 12.40
N ALA A 262 18.58 16.14 13.38
CA ALA A 262 18.43 15.80 14.79
C ALA A 262 16.99 15.33 15.10
N GLY A 263 15.98 15.99 14.52
CA GLY A 263 14.58 15.56 14.59
C GLY A 263 14.36 14.17 14.00
N LEU A 264 14.97 13.87 12.84
CA LEU A 264 14.93 12.55 12.21
C LEU A 264 15.56 11.48 13.11
N LEU A 265 16.79 11.70 13.58
CA LEU A 265 17.48 10.74 14.45
C LEU A 265 16.72 10.48 15.75
N SER A 266 16.11 11.52 16.34
CA SER A 266 15.24 11.39 17.51
C SER A 266 13.99 10.56 17.21
N THR A 267 13.33 10.79 16.07
CA THR A 267 12.19 9.99 15.62
C THR A 267 12.58 8.52 15.40
N LEU A 268 13.73 8.26 14.79
CA LEU A 268 14.24 6.89 14.56
C LEU A 268 14.56 6.15 15.88
N ALA A 269 15.05 6.86 16.89
CA ALA A 269 15.34 6.31 18.20
C ALA A 269 14.10 6.19 19.12
N SER A 270 12.92 6.66 18.68
CA SER A 270 11.72 6.74 19.48
C SER A 270 10.60 5.84 18.96
N ALA A 271 9.97 5.09 19.86
CA ALA A 271 8.75 4.33 19.55
C ALA A 271 7.46 5.16 19.64
N ARG A 272 7.55 6.47 19.92
CA ARG A 272 6.38 7.33 20.17
C ARG A 272 5.46 7.42 18.97
N THR A 273 6.03 7.61 17.77
CA THR A 273 5.26 7.76 16.53
C THR A 273 5.11 6.46 15.76
N GLY A 274 5.76 5.38 16.20
CA GLY A 274 5.80 4.10 15.48
C GLY A 274 6.75 4.09 14.28
N ASP A 275 7.54 5.15 14.08
CA ASP A 275 8.53 5.27 13.00
C ASP A 275 9.92 4.74 13.38
N GLY A 276 10.18 4.59 14.68
CA GLY A 276 11.46 4.16 15.21
C GLY A 276 11.78 2.69 14.94
N PHE A 277 13.07 2.39 14.81
CA PHE A 277 13.60 1.04 14.59
C PHE A 277 15.06 0.95 15.06
N ASP A 278 15.52 -0.28 15.30
CA ASP A 278 16.93 -0.62 15.49
C ASP A 278 17.47 -1.26 14.21
N ALA A 279 18.49 -0.67 13.60
CA ALA A 279 19.12 -1.29 12.43
C ALA A 279 19.82 -2.60 12.80
N VAL A 280 19.70 -3.63 11.96
CA VAL A 280 20.46 -4.87 12.09
C VAL A 280 21.93 -4.58 11.74
N PRO A 281 22.92 -4.85 12.62
CA PRO A 281 24.31 -4.54 12.34
C PRO A 281 24.84 -5.32 11.14
N GLY A 282 25.73 -4.70 10.35
CA GLY A 282 26.38 -5.37 9.22
C GLY A 282 27.25 -6.60 9.61
N ARG A 283 27.63 -6.72 10.90
CA ARG A 283 28.38 -7.86 11.44
C ARG A 283 27.54 -9.12 11.69
N ILE A 284 26.22 -8.99 11.77
CA ILE A 284 25.32 -10.15 11.87
C ILE A 284 25.50 -10.94 10.57
N ALA A 285 25.61 -12.27 10.65
CA ALA A 285 25.78 -13.12 9.49
C ALA A 285 24.49 -13.14 8.65
N ILE A 286 24.63 -13.22 7.33
CA ILE A 286 23.49 -13.46 6.44
C ILE A 286 23.20 -14.95 6.46
N ALA A 287 21.95 -15.32 6.75
CA ALA A 287 21.48 -16.70 6.76
C ALA A 287 20.26 -16.83 5.85
N SER A 288 20.13 -17.95 5.13
CA SER A 288 18.93 -18.20 4.33
C SER A 288 17.74 -18.50 5.24
N TRP A 289 16.53 -18.18 4.78
CA TRP A 289 15.27 -18.53 5.46
C TRP A 289 15.22 -20.00 5.90
N THR A 290 15.62 -20.92 5.01
CA THR A 290 15.75 -22.36 5.27
C THR A 290 16.69 -22.68 6.43
N SER A 291 17.89 -22.08 6.46
CA SER A 291 18.87 -22.33 7.53
C SER A 291 18.43 -21.84 8.92
N LEU A 292 17.37 -21.02 8.97
CA LEU A 292 16.73 -20.52 10.18
C LEU A 292 15.49 -21.31 10.58
N GLY A 293 15.07 -22.32 9.80
CA GLY A 293 13.82 -23.05 10.02
C GLY A 293 12.57 -22.25 9.67
N LEU A 294 12.72 -21.26 8.78
CA LEU A 294 11.66 -20.35 8.31
C LEU A 294 11.36 -20.59 6.83
N GLU A 295 11.36 -21.86 6.41
CA GLU A 295 10.97 -22.27 5.05
C GLU A 295 9.51 -21.89 4.75
N LEU A 296 9.16 -21.70 3.48
CA LEU A 296 7.75 -21.47 3.13
C LEU A 296 6.95 -22.74 3.46
N PRO A 297 5.73 -22.62 4.01
CA PRO A 297 4.87 -23.77 4.23
C PRO A 297 4.51 -24.43 2.87
N PRO A 298 4.25 -25.75 2.85
CA PRO A 298 3.85 -26.42 1.61
C PRO A 298 2.49 -25.89 1.12
N PRO A 299 2.23 -25.95 -0.20
CA PRO A 299 0.91 -25.62 -0.73
C PRO A 299 -0.16 -26.54 -0.12
N PRO A 300 -1.39 -26.05 0.08
CA PRO A 300 -2.48 -26.89 0.56
C PRO A 300 -2.71 -28.06 -0.40
N VAL A 301 -3.05 -29.22 0.17
CA VAL A 301 -3.44 -30.38 -0.62
C VAL A 301 -4.76 -30.04 -1.30
N GLN A 302 -4.76 -30.00 -2.63
CA GLN A 302 -5.99 -29.82 -3.40
C GLN A 302 -6.89 -31.02 -3.16
N SER A 303 -8.04 -30.81 -2.53
CA SER A 303 -9.05 -31.86 -2.45
C SER A 303 -9.53 -32.19 -3.87
N GLU A 304 -9.76 -33.48 -4.15
CA GLU A 304 -10.23 -33.89 -5.47
C GLU A 304 -11.56 -33.20 -5.82
N PRO A 305 -11.79 -32.87 -7.11
CA PRO A 305 -13.08 -32.39 -7.55
C PRO A 305 -14.11 -33.48 -7.26
N ASN A 306 -15.15 -33.15 -6.49
CA ASN A 306 -16.27 -34.05 -6.29
C ASN A 306 -17.13 -33.98 -7.56
N PRO A 307 -17.22 -35.05 -8.38
CA PRO A 307 -18.06 -35.06 -9.56
C PRO A 307 -19.53 -35.13 -9.12
N ALA A 308 -20.05 -34.00 -8.66
CA ALA A 308 -21.42 -33.92 -8.20
C ALA A 308 -22.38 -33.73 -9.37
N THR A 309 -23.57 -34.32 -9.25
CA THR A 309 -24.66 -34.23 -10.22
C THR A 309 -25.76 -33.25 -9.79
N ALA A 310 -25.45 -32.31 -8.89
CA ALA A 310 -26.44 -31.32 -8.46
C ALA A 310 -26.83 -30.41 -9.62
N GLU A 311 -28.06 -29.90 -9.62
CA GLU A 311 -28.47 -28.94 -10.63
C GLU A 311 -27.81 -27.57 -10.38
N LEU A 312 -27.23 -26.97 -11.42
CA LEU A 312 -26.66 -25.63 -11.36
C LEU A 312 -27.76 -24.58 -11.52
N ALA A 313 -27.80 -23.61 -10.61
CA ALA A 313 -28.69 -22.47 -10.72
C ALA A 313 -28.36 -21.61 -11.94
N THR A 314 -29.36 -20.90 -12.46
CA THR A 314 -29.20 -19.89 -13.52
C THR A 314 -28.98 -18.48 -12.95
N SER A 315 -29.41 -18.22 -11.72
CA SER A 315 -29.21 -16.95 -11.01
C SER A 315 -28.42 -17.16 -9.72
N TRP A 316 -27.51 -16.23 -9.44
CA TRP A 316 -26.56 -16.30 -8.34
C TRP A 316 -26.42 -14.94 -7.66
N THR A 317 -26.35 -14.92 -6.34
CA THR A 317 -26.10 -13.71 -5.55
C THR A 317 -24.88 -13.89 -4.64
N LEU A 318 -24.16 -12.81 -4.40
CA LEU A 318 -22.96 -12.82 -3.58
C LEU A 318 -23.30 -13.24 -2.15
N ALA A 319 -22.63 -14.27 -1.66
CA ALA A 319 -22.79 -14.73 -0.29
C ALA A 319 -22.29 -13.68 0.71
N THR A 320 -22.92 -13.65 1.88
CA THR A 320 -22.39 -12.93 3.03
C THR A 320 -21.06 -13.56 3.45
N PRO A 321 -19.97 -12.77 3.57
CA PRO A 321 -18.67 -13.31 3.95
C PRO A 321 -18.68 -13.66 5.44
N ALA A 322 -18.04 -14.76 5.81
CA ALA A 322 -17.68 -14.94 7.21
C ALA A 322 -16.56 -13.95 7.60
N GLU A 323 -16.53 -13.52 8.85
CA GLU A 323 -15.56 -12.52 9.35
C GLU A 323 -14.09 -12.96 9.15
N SER A 324 -13.84 -14.28 9.21
CA SER A 324 -12.50 -14.86 9.03
C SER A 324 -12.13 -15.14 7.57
N GLU A 325 -13.00 -14.86 6.59
CA GLU A 325 -12.67 -15.06 5.18
C GLU A 325 -11.62 -14.03 4.71
N PRO A 326 -10.73 -14.41 3.77
CA PRO A 326 -9.83 -13.47 3.13
C PRO A 326 -10.62 -12.36 2.40
N PRO A 327 -9.97 -11.24 2.05
CA PRO A 327 -10.61 -10.16 1.30
C PRO A 327 -11.31 -10.65 0.02
N ARG A 328 -12.60 -10.33 -0.14
CA ARG A 328 -13.37 -10.66 -1.35
C ARG A 328 -12.93 -9.86 -2.57
N LEU A 329 -12.60 -8.59 -2.36
CA LEU A 329 -12.03 -7.69 -3.36
C LEU A 329 -10.91 -6.93 -2.68
N LEU A 330 -9.69 -7.16 -3.16
CA LEU A 330 -8.51 -6.44 -2.73
C LEU A 330 -7.99 -5.57 -3.88
N PHE A 331 -7.29 -4.53 -3.50
CA PHE A 331 -6.50 -3.72 -4.42
C PHE A 331 -5.11 -3.49 -3.85
N HIS A 332 -4.14 -3.33 -4.73
CA HIS A 332 -2.82 -2.85 -4.38
C HIS A 332 -2.19 -2.14 -5.57
N PHE A 333 -1.31 -1.17 -5.33
CA PHE A 333 -0.52 -0.61 -6.42
C PHE A 333 0.47 -1.65 -6.95
N ALA A 334 0.98 -1.45 -8.17
CA ALA A 334 2.07 -2.27 -8.65
C ALA A 334 3.37 -2.02 -7.84
N PRO A 335 4.26 -3.01 -7.73
CA PRO A 335 5.57 -2.80 -7.13
C PRO A 335 6.33 -1.64 -7.81
N PRO A 336 7.16 -0.89 -7.07
CA PRO A 336 7.60 -1.13 -5.68
C PRO A 336 6.69 -0.49 -4.61
N VAL A 337 5.51 0.01 -4.98
CA VAL A 337 4.58 0.74 -4.08
C VAL A 337 3.34 -0.08 -3.69
N ASP A 338 3.37 -1.37 -3.94
CA ASP A 338 2.38 -2.40 -3.56
C ASP A 338 2.13 -2.56 -2.04
N HIS A 339 2.87 -1.85 -1.18
CA HIS A 339 2.53 -1.73 0.23
C HIS A 339 1.31 -0.81 0.49
N TYR A 340 0.94 0.01 -0.50
CA TYR A 340 -0.37 0.65 -0.54
C TYR A 340 -1.38 -0.37 -1.06
N ALA A 341 -1.92 -1.16 -0.13
CA ALA A 341 -2.87 -2.22 -0.38
C ALA A 341 -4.06 -2.12 0.57
N GLY A 342 -5.23 -2.54 0.09
CA GLY A 342 -6.46 -2.49 0.86
C GLY A 342 -7.52 -3.43 0.31
N GLU A 343 -8.71 -3.34 0.90
CA GLU A 343 -9.87 -4.15 0.54
C GLU A 343 -11.15 -3.32 0.51
N ALA A 344 -12.16 -3.81 -0.21
CA ALA A 344 -13.53 -3.36 -0.08
C ALA A 344 -14.32 -4.38 0.75
N ARG A 345 -14.91 -3.94 1.86
CA ARG A 345 -15.58 -4.85 2.81
C ARG A 345 -17.05 -5.08 2.50
N ARG A 346 -17.75 -4.07 1.98
CA ARG A 346 -19.17 -4.13 1.65
C ARG A 346 -19.37 -4.01 0.14
N MET A 347 -20.03 -5.02 -0.41
CA MET A 347 -20.35 -5.09 -1.83
C MET A 347 -21.52 -6.05 -2.03
N THR A 348 -22.21 -5.88 -3.14
CA THR A 348 -23.21 -6.81 -3.66
C THR A 348 -22.76 -7.28 -5.04
N ALA A 349 -23.14 -8.49 -5.41
CA ALA A 349 -22.99 -8.94 -6.78
C ALA A 349 -24.09 -9.92 -7.15
N SER A 350 -24.46 -9.93 -8.43
CA SER A 350 -25.37 -10.91 -9.01
C SER A 350 -24.84 -11.38 -10.36
N LEU A 351 -25.07 -12.65 -10.67
CA LEU A 351 -24.74 -13.26 -11.96
C LEU A 351 -25.96 -14.02 -12.47
N VAL A 352 -26.20 -13.93 -13.77
CA VAL A 352 -27.27 -14.64 -14.46
C VAL A 352 -26.71 -15.33 -15.69
N PHE A 353 -27.08 -16.59 -15.87
CA PHE A 353 -26.83 -17.40 -17.05
C PHE A 353 -28.14 -17.78 -17.73
N ASP A 354 -28.08 -18.21 -18.98
CA ASP A 354 -29.18 -18.89 -19.65
C ASP A 354 -29.42 -20.30 -19.08
N GLU A 355 -30.50 -20.95 -19.53
CA GLU A 355 -30.83 -22.33 -19.14
C GLU A 355 -29.73 -23.34 -19.52
N ALA A 356 -28.87 -23.04 -20.48
CA ALA A 356 -27.73 -23.88 -20.87
C ALA A 356 -26.47 -23.56 -20.04
N ARG A 357 -26.54 -22.60 -19.12
CA ARG A 357 -25.45 -22.13 -18.26
C ARG A 357 -24.21 -21.72 -19.08
N ARG A 358 -24.43 -21.12 -20.24
CA ARG A 358 -23.33 -20.78 -21.18
C ARG A 358 -22.61 -19.50 -20.78
N TYR A 359 -21.28 -19.48 -20.87
CA TYR A 359 -20.50 -18.27 -20.55
C TYR A 359 -20.87 -17.10 -21.47
N ALA A 360 -21.16 -17.33 -22.76
CA ALA A 360 -21.60 -16.26 -23.67
C ALA A 360 -22.89 -15.54 -23.21
N SER A 361 -23.72 -16.23 -22.42
CA SER A 361 -24.95 -15.69 -21.84
C SER A 361 -24.75 -14.99 -20.50
N LEU A 362 -23.58 -15.15 -19.87
CA LEU A 362 -23.28 -14.59 -18.55
C LEU A 362 -23.48 -13.08 -18.55
N ARG A 363 -24.33 -12.61 -17.65
CA ARG A 363 -24.53 -11.20 -17.30
C ARG A 363 -24.41 -11.06 -15.80
N GLY A 364 -24.09 -9.85 -15.34
CA GLY A 364 -24.01 -9.62 -13.91
C GLY A 364 -23.56 -8.21 -13.58
N THR A 365 -23.71 -7.88 -12.30
CA THR A 365 -23.30 -6.60 -11.76
C THR A 365 -22.56 -6.84 -10.46
N VAL A 366 -21.48 -6.11 -10.25
CA VAL A 366 -20.81 -5.97 -8.95
C VAL A 366 -20.96 -4.51 -8.53
N SER A 367 -21.43 -4.24 -7.31
CA SER A 367 -21.47 -2.91 -6.72
C SER A 367 -20.69 -2.90 -5.41
N VAL A 368 -19.79 -1.95 -5.26
CA VAL A 368 -18.95 -1.75 -4.07
C VAL A 368 -19.38 -0.46 -3.38
N ASP A 369 -19.66 -0.56 -2.08
CA ASP A 369 -19.84 0.62 -1.24
C ASP A 369 -18.48 1.26 -0.99
N VAL A 370 -18.30 2.47 -1.54
CA VAL A 370 -17.04 3.22 -1.48
C VAL A 370 -16.65 3.52 -0.04
N ALA A 371 -17.59 3.74 0.88
CA ALA A 371 -17.33 3.97 2.29
C ALA A 371 -16.86 2.71 3.05
N SER A 372 -16.78 1.56 2.37
CA SER A 372 -16.25 0.31 2.93
C SER A 372 -14.81 0.01 2.51
N VAL A 373 -14.24 0.84 1.63
CA VAL A 373 -12.86 0.73 1.17
C VAL A 373 -11.92 1.13 2.31
N THR A 374 -10.94 0.29 2.60
CA THR A 374 -9.98 0.50 3.70
C THR A 374 -8.59 -0.02 3.36
N MET A 375 -7.56 0.68 3.85
CA MET A 375 -6.17 0.22 3.92
C MET A 375 -5.77 -0.12 5.38
N GLY A 376 -6.74 -0.19 6.29
CA GLY A 376 -6.55 -0.47 7.70
C GLY A 376 -6.01 0.73 8.51
N ASP A 377 -6.01 1.93 7.95
CA ASP A 377 -5.60 3.14 8.67
C ASP A 377 -6.69 4.19 8.51
N PRO A 378 -7.40 4.59 9.59
CA PRO A 378 -8.54 5.51 9.49
C PRO A 378 -8.22 6.84 8.82
N TYR A 379 -6.96 7.29 8.92
CA TYR A 379 -6.53 8.51 8.27
C TYR A 379 -6.39 8.32 6.75
N LEU A 380 -5.74 7.23 6.33
CA LEU A 380 -5.64 6.91 4.90
C LEU A 380 -7.02 6.59 4.31
N ASP A 381 -7.88 5.93 5.07
CA ASP A 381 -9.25 5.63 4.66
C ASP A 381 -10.04 6.92 4.44
N ALA A 382 -9.93 7.89 5.35
CA ALA A 382 -10.53 9.21 5.17
C ALA A 382 -10.00 9.94 3.92
N SER A 383 -8.69 9.86 3.66
CA SER A 383 -8.09 10.40 2.43
C SER A 383 -8.63 9.71 1.17
N LEU A 384 -8.87 8.40 1.19
CA LEU A 384 -9.49 7.68 0.07
C LEU A 384 -10.92 8.18 -0.22
N GLN A 385 -11.67 8.54 0.83
CA GLN A 385 -13.04 9.04 0.69
C GLN A 385 -13.12 10.51 0.21
N ALA A 386 -12.02 11.24 0.25
CA ALA A 386 -11.99 12.66 -0.08
C ALA A 386 -12.29 12.92 -1.57
N VAL A 387 -12.70 14.16 -1.86
CA VAL A 387 -13.15 14.62 -3.19
C VAL A 387 -12.10 14.45 -4.29
N ASP A 388 -10.82 14.56 -3.93
CA ASP A 388 -9.69 14.40 -4.84
C ASP A 388 -9.43 12.93 -5.18
N VAL A 389 -9.82 11.98 -4.32
CA VAL A 389 -9.65 10.54 -4.54
C VAL A 389 -10.95 9.91 -5.02
N LEU A 390 -11.76 9.26 -4.17
CA LEU A 390 -12.98 8.55 -4.60
C LEU A 390 -14.24 9.43 -4.57
N ASP A 391 -14.20 10.58 -3.89
CA ASP A 391 -15.37 11.43 -3.65
C ASP A 391 -16.58 10.63 -3.16
N GLY A 392 -16.37 9.83 -2.11
CA GLY A 392 -17.35 8.85 -1.62
C GLY A 392 -18.67 9.48 -1.14
N ALA A 393 -18.66 10.77 -0.83
CA ALA A 393 -19.88 11.51 -0.49
C ALA A 393 -20.78 11.76 -1.72
N THR A 394 -20.19 12.07 -2.88
CA THR A 394 -20.92 12.33 -4.13
C THR A 394 -21.12 11.04 -4.93
N HIS A 395 -20.19 10.10 -4.81
CA HIS A 395 -20.14 8.84 -5.55
C HIS A 395 -20.01 7.66 -4.56
N PRO A 396 -21.09 7.30 -3.85
CA PRO A 396 -21.05 6.30 -2.78
C PRO A 396 -20.85 4.87 -3.28
N GLU A 397 -20.98 4.64 -4.59
CA GLU A 397 -20.86 3.33 -5.21
C GLU A 397 -19.86 3.33 -6.37
N SER A 398 -19.11 2.23 -6.50
CA SER A 398 -18.37 1.88 -7.71
C SER A 398 -18.92 0.57 -8.27
N THR A 399 -19.14 0.51 -9.58
CA THR A 399 -19.87 -0.61 -10.21
C THR A 399 -19.12 -1.21 -11.39
N PHE A 400 -19.29 -2.51 -11.60
CA PHE A 400 -18.90 -3.20 -12.83
C PHE A 400 -20.09 -3.97 -13.38
N VAL A 401 -20.49 -3.68 -14.62
CA VAL A 401 -21.60 -4.35 -15.32
C VAL A 401 -21.03 -5.21 -16.43
N ILE A 402 -21.19 -6.52 -16.33
CA ILE A 402 -20.72 -7.50 -17.32
C ILE A 402 -21.68 -7.47 -18.52
N GLU A 403 -21.15 -7.09 -19.67
CA GLU A 403 -21.90 -7.03 -20.94
C GLU A 403 -21.67 -8.29 -21.77
N ARG A 404 -20.46 -8.84 -21.72
CA ARG A 404 -20.06 -10.05 -22.45
C ARG A 404 -19.07 -10.88 -21.64
N ALA A 405 -19.08 -12.18 -21.89
CA ALA A 405 -18.08 -13.08 -21.36
C ALA A 405 -17.69 -14.13 -22.40
N HIS A 406 -16.40 -14.50 -22.39
CA HIS A 406 -15.80 -15.45 -23.32
C HIS A 406 -15.01 -16.49 -22.52
N GLY A 407 -15.48 -17.74 -22.49
CA GLY A 407 -14.79 -18.86 -21.87
C GLY A 407 -14.25 -19.85 -22.90
N GLU A 408 -13.27 -20.67 -22.51
CA GLU A 408 -12.72 -21.74 -23.36
C GLU A 408 -13.73 -22.87 -23.62
N THR A 409 -14.56 -23.18 -22.63
CA THR A 409 -15.74 -24.05 -22.79
C THR A 409 -16.99 -23.23 -23.03
N GLU A 410 -18.04 -23.88 -23.53
CA GLU A 410 -19.31 -23.21 -23.78
C GLU A 410 -20.09 -22.94 -22.48
N SER A 411 -20.00 -23.82 -21.47
CA SER A 411 -20.85 -23.78 -20.27
C SER A 411 -20.13 -24.10 -18.96
N LEU A 412 -20.77 -23.65 -17.88
CA LEU A 412 -20.37 -23.88 -16.50
C LEU A 412 -20.46 -25.37 -16.14
N THR A 413 -19.38 -25.94 -15.60
CA THR A 413 -19.29 -27.38 -15.26
C THR A 413 -18.63 -27.57 -13.89
N PHE A 414 -19.09 -28.55 -13.11
CA PHE A 414 -18.49 -28.86 -11.81
C PHE A 414 -17.03 -29.31 -11.92
N GLY A 415 -16.21 -28.85 -10.96
CA GLY A 415 -14.83 -29.29 -10.81
C GLY A 415 -13.86 -28.74 -11.87
N THR A 416 -14.31 -27.83 -12.73
CA THR A 416 -13.47 -27.19 -13.75
C THR A 416 -13.53 -25.67 -13.60
N GLY A 417 -12.49 -25.09 -12.99
CA GLY A 417 -12.26 -23.64 -12.99
C GLY A 417 -11.54 -23.20 -14.26
N LEU A 418 -12.29 -22.87 -15.31
CA LEU A 418 -11.70 -22.45 -16.59
C LEU A 418 -11.61 -20.93 -16.71
N PRO A 419 -10.58 -20.39 -17.38
CA PRO A 419 -10.47 -18.96 -17.65
C PRO A 419 -11.64 -18.43 -18.49
N VAL A 420 -12.17 -17.30 -18.06
CA VAL A 420 -13.25 -16.54 -18.69
C VAL A 420 -12.84 -15.08 -18.73
N ARG A 421 -12.84 -14.50 -19.92
CA ARG A 421 -12.68 -13.07 -20.13
C ARG A 421 -14.02 -12.39 -19.98
N LEU A 422 -14.12 -11.46 -19.04
CA LEU A 422 -15.30 -10.63 -18.77
C LEU A 422 -15.08 -9.24 -19.38
N GLU A 423 -16.01 -8.78 -20.20
CA GLU A 423 -16.01 -7.44 -20.78
C GLU A 423 -17.24 -6.68 -20.30
N GLY A 424 -17.05 -5.42 -19.89
CA GLY A 424 -18.13 -4.64 -19.34
C GLY A 424 -17.82 -3.17 -19.11
N GLN A 425 -18.74 -2.48 -18.44
CA GLN A 425 -18.61 -1.08 -18.07
C GLN A 425 -18.26 -0.97 -16.59
N PHE A 426 -17.14 -0.33 -16.28
CA PHE A 426 -16.71 -0.03 -14.91
C PHE A 426 -16.92 1.45 -14.61
N THR A 427 -17.63 1.75 -13.53
CA THR A 427 -17.88 3.11 -13.05
C THR A 427 -17.24 3.32 -11.69
N MET A 428 -16.41 4.36 -11.58
CA MET A 428 -15.81 4.81 -10.31
C MET A 428 -15.73 6.34 -10.33
N LYS A 429 -16.02 6.97 -9.20
CA LYS A 429 -15.99 8.45 -9.06
C LYS A 429 -16.78 9.15 -10.19
N GLY A 430 -17.98 8.64 -10.48
CA GLY A 430 -18.88 9.19 -11.50
C GLY A 430 -18.40 9.07 -12.95
N ARG A 431 -17.30 8.35 -13.22
CA ARG A 431 -16.78 8.14 -14.58
C ARG A 431 -16.84 6.68 -14.96
N THR A 432 -17.31 6.42 -16.18
CA THR A 432 -17.46 5.07 -16.74
C THR A 432 -16.43 4.82 -17.83
N ILE A 433 -15.76 3.67 -17.76
CA ILE A 433 -14.82 3.19 -18.77
C ILE A 433 -15.13 1.73 -19.14
N PRO A 434 -14.81 1.30 -20.38
CA PRO A 434 -14.77 -0.13 -20.67
C PRO A 434 -13.66 -0.80 -19.86
N LEU A 435 -13.96 -1.97 -19.30
CA LEU A 435 -13.02 -2.77 -18.53
C LEU A 435 -13.10 -4.24 -18.97
N THR A 436 -11.92 -4.86 -19.05
CA THR A 436 -11.79 -6.31 -19.22
C THR A 436 -11.18 -6.91 -17.96
N ALA A 437 -11.82 -7.93 -17.41
CA ALA A 437 -11.30 -8.72 -16.30
C ALA A 437 -11.10 -10.17 -16.73
N LEU A 438 -10.09 -10.83 -16.17
CA LEU A 438 -9.90 -12.26 -16.33
C LEU A 438 -10.35 -12.95 -15.04
N ALA A 439 -11.17 -13.99 -15.18
CA ALA A 439 -11.74 -14.72 -14.06
C ALA A 439 -11.79 -16.22 -14.33
N THR A 440 -11.92 -17.04 -13.30
CA THR A 440 -12.31 -18.44 -13.35
C THR A 440 -13.60 -18.63 -12.58
N PHE A 441 -14.49 -19.48 -13.09
CA PHE A 441 -15.76 -19.81 -12.44
C PHE A 441 -15.81 -21.30 -12.15
N GLU A 442 -15.94 -21.66 -10.88
CA GLU A 442 -16.02 -23.06 -10.44
C GLU A 442 -17.26 -23.27 -9.56
N PRO A 443 -18.24 -24.07 -10.02
CA PRO A 443 -19.30 -24.58 -9.16
C PRO A 443 -18.76 -25.64 -8.23
N TRP A 444 -19.20 -25.60 -6.97
CA TRP A 444 -18.81 -26.55 -5.95
C TRP A 444 -19.97 -26.83 -4.99
N ILE A 445 -19.90 -27.96 -4.30
CA ILE A 445 -20.84 -28.30 -3.23
C ILE A 445 -20.12 -28.08 -1.90
N ALA A 446 -20.69 -27.21 -1.07
CA ALA A 446 -20.19 -26.94 0.26
C ALA A 446 -20.37 -28.13 1.22
N GLU A 447 -19.64 -28.12 2.33
CA GLU A 447 -19.73 -29.19 3.34
C GLU A 447 -21.16 -29.38 3.88
N ASN A 448 -21.95 -28.31 3.86
CA ASN A 448 -23.38 -28.33 4.21
C ASN A 448 -24.30 -28.86 3.11
N GLY A 449 -23.75 -29.28 1.96
CA GLY A 449 -24.49 -29.78 0.80
C GLY A 449 -25.00 -28.70 -0.15
N GLU A 450 -24.80 -27.41 0.14
CA GLU A 450 -25.28 -26.34 -0.73
C GLU A 450 -24.39 -26.16 -1.96
N VAL A 451 -25.01 -26.03 -3.13
CA VAL A 451 -24.31 -25.65 -4.36
C VAL A 451 -23.91 -24.18 -4.25
N GLN A 452 -22.67 -23.88 -4.59
CA GLN A 452 -22.10 -22.55 -4.60
C GLN A 452 -21.29 -22.34 -5.87
N LEU A 453 -21.10 -21.09 -6.28
CA LEU A 453 -20.26 -20.72 -7.42
C LEU A 453 -19.13 -19.83 -6.92
N VAL A 454 -17.89 -20.24 -7.14
CA VAL A 454 -16.72 -19.41 -6.83
C VAL A 454 -16.25 -18.73 -8.11
N ALA A 455 -16.09 -17.41 -8.05
CA ALA A 455 -15.46 -16.63 -9.09
C ALA A 455 -14.16 -16.02 -8.56
N GLU A 456 -13.05 -16.31 -9.21
CA GLU A 456 -11.72 -15.81 -8.83
C GLU A 456 -11.08 -15.10 -10.00
N GLY A 457 -10.44 -13.95 -9.80
CA GLY A 457 -9.88 -13.22 -10.92
C GLY A 457 -9.24 -11.91 -10.54
N GLY A 458 -8.95 -11.10 -11.55
CA GLY A 458 -8.34 -9.79 -11.38
C GLY A 458 -8.38 -8.92 -12.63
N PHE A 459 -8.02 -7.67 -12.43
CA PHE A 459 -7.88 -6.65 -13.47
C PHE A 459 -6.96 -5.53 -12.99
N GLU A 460 -6.50 -4.68 -13.92
CA GLU A 460 -5.70 -3.51 -13.61
C GLU A 460 -6.41 -2.23 -14.04
N LEU A 461 -6.23 -1.14 -13.29
CA LEU A 461 -6.73 0.19 -13.62
C LEU A 461 -5.59 1.21 -13.62
N ARG A 462 -5.64 2.13 -14.58
CA ARG A 462 -4.91 3.40 -14.52
C ARG A 462 -5.78 4.42 -13.79
N LEU A 463 -5.23 5.19 -12.86
CA LEU A 463 -6.01 6.08 -12.00
C LEU A 463 -6.09 7.51 -12.55
N GLU A 464 -4.96 8.09 -12.92
CA GLU A 464 -4.80 9.51 -13.22
C GLU A 464 -5.58 9.91 -14.48
N LYS A 465 -5.35 9.21 -15.60
CA LYS A 465 -5.97 9.55 -16.88
C LYS A 465 -7.51 9.41 -16.88
N PRO A 466 -8.10 8.25 -16.51
CA PRO A 466 -9.55 8.09 -16.55
C PRO A 466 -10.26 8.73 -15.36
N PHE A 467 -9.69 8.74 -14.15
CA PHE A 467 -10.39 9.16 -12.93
C PHE A 467 -9.87 10.46 -12.30
N GLY A 468 -8.74 10.99 -12.77
CA GLY A 468 -8.12 12.19 -12.19
C GLY A 468 -7.58 11.95 -10.78
N ILE A 469 -7.28 10.70 -10.43
CA ILE A 469 -6.77 10.33 -9.11
C ILE A 469 -5.25 10.23 -9.18
N SER A 470 -4.55 11.03 -8.38
CA SER A 470 -3.10 10.89 -8.20
C SER A 470 -2.82 9.73 -7.26
N GLY A 471 -1.99 8.78 -7.68
CA GLY A 471 -1.53 7.72 -6.79
C GLY A 471 -0.38 8.15 -5.86
N PRO A 472 0.19 7.19 -5.11
CA PRO A 472 1.21 7.50 -4.11
C PRO A 472 2.52 7.99 -4.75
N ASP A 473 3.42 8.45 -3.89
CA ASP A 473 4.79 8.76 -4.31
C ASP A 473 5.51 7.48 -4.78
N GLY A 474 5.93 7.46 -6.04
CA GLY A 474 6.41 6.25 -6.70
C GLY A 474 6.79 6.44 -8.16
N PRO A 475 7.49 5.47 -8.77
CA PRO A 475 7.78 5.51 -10.20
C PRO A 475 6.52 5.26 -11.02
N SER A 476 6.39 5.93 -12.17
CA SER A 476 5.41 5.53 -13.19
C SER A 476 5.92 4.29 -13.95
N PRO A 477 5.04 3.36 -14.38
CA PRO A 477 3.59 3.39 -14.22
C PRO A 477 3.09 2.89 -12.86
N ALA A 478 3.96 2.39 -11.99
CA ALA A 478 3.57 1.68 -10.77
C ALA A 478 2.69 2.52 -9.82
N LYS A 479 3.01 3.80 -9.63
CA LYS A 479 2.18 4.72 -8.83
C LYS A 479 0.80 5.01 -9.42
N ASP A 480 0.56 4.71 -10.69
CA ASP A 480 -0.70 4.99 -11.37
C ASP A 480 -1.46 3.70 -11.70
N THR A 481 -0.87 2.53 -11.41
CA THR A 481 -1.45 1.24 -11.77
C THR A 481 -1.95 0.55 -10.51
N LEU A 482 -3.27 0.42 -10.40
CA LEU A 482 -3.94 -0.28 -9.32
C LEU A 482 -4.35 -1.68 -9.81
N ARG A 483 -3.87 -2.71 -9.11
CA ARG A 483 -4.18 -4.11 -9.39
C ARG A 483 -5.28 -4.58 -8.46
N PHE A 484 -6.32 -5.14 -9.02
CA PHE A 484 -7.43 -5.73 -8.28
C PHE A 484 -7.37 -7.24 -8.37
N ARG A 485 -7.66 -7.90 -7.24
CA ARG A 485 -7.98 -9.32 -7.21
C ARG A 485 -9.27 -9.54 -6.47
N PHE A 486 -10.05 -10.49 -6.94
CA PHE A 486 -11.29 -10.88 -6.30
C PHE A 486 -11.40 -12.39 -6.15
N ARG A 487 -12.07 -12.78 -5.07
CA ARG A 487 -12.55 -14.13 -4.80
C ARG A 487 -13.96 -13.99 -4.25
N PHE A 488 -14.93 -14.20 -5.13
CA PHE A 488 -16.34 -14.10 -4.82
C PHE A 488 -16.94 -15.49 -4.65
N ARG A 489 -17.72 -15.65 -3.59
CA ARG A 489 -18.51 -16.84 -3.33
C ARG A 489 -19.96 -16.47 -3.54
N PHE A 490 -20.61 -17.11 -4.49
CA PHE A 490 -22.01 -16.92 -4.81
C PHE A 490 -22.84 -18.11 -4.35
N VAL A 491 -24.08 -17.84 -3.97
CA VAL A 491 -25.12 -18.82 -3.67
C VAL A 491 -26.25 -18.69 -4.70
N PRO A 492 -27.03 -19.75 -4.97
CA PRO A 492 -28.22 -19.65 -5.80
C PRO A 492 -29.13 -18.55 -5.29
N ASP A 493 -29.60 -17.71 -6.21
CA ASP A 493 -30.60 -16.71 -5.88
C ASP A 493 -31.92 -17.44 -5.58
N ARG A 494 -32.25 -17.54 -4.29
CA ARG A 494 -33.55 -18.03 -3.88
C ARG A 494 -34.47 -16.83 -3.98
N GLU A 495 -35.22 -16.72 -5.08
CA GLU A 495 -36.40 -15.87 -5.06
C GLU A 495 -37.16 -16.21 -3.77
N SER A 496 -37.38 -15.21 -2.93
CA SER A 496 -38.21 -15.37 -1.73
C SER A 496 -39.62 -15.72 -2.18
N ASP A 497 -39.87 -17.01 -2.33
CA ASP A 497 -41.19 -17.63 -2.53
C ASP A 497 -42.20 -17.16 -1.48
#